data_AF-A0A2S0JIN9-F1
#
_entry.id   AF-A0A2S0JIN9-F1
#
_cell.length_a   1.000
_cell.length_b   1.000
_cell.length_c   1.000
_cell.angle_alpha   90.00
_cell.angle_beta   90.00
_cell.angle_gamma   90.00
#
_symmetry.space_group_name_H-M   'P 1'
#
loop_
_entity.id
_entity.type
_entity.pdbx_description
1 polymer ?
#
loop_
_entity_poly.entity_id
_entity_poly.type
_entity_poly.pdbx_seq_one_letter_code
_entity_poly.pdbx_strand_id
1 'polypeptide(L)'
;MNDLSQLNYPPNEEVAASQWNKTNIINNGNFQADNWMTNNYTLNLTEDTHFKQFKVDQNNKIIINVGDTDKDLYIENLDILRGHIEIVGTGKLNIYVQNSVNITGSFNPNGDVNQVNFSYSGSAPVKFSADTKISGSFYAQEADLTFAAGASVKGNIYTGGDNVTFNGGFTSTGQHIIAPNANVKVEAGAHIKGAIVADTIIVDGGASVTFGESIVSPGNNGGSNNPGGSNNPNVPPSPPKKNIIEEIILEK
;
A
#
# COMPACT_ATOMS: atom_id res chain seq x y z
N MET A 1 -2.46 -9.99 -13.31
CA MET A 1 -2.76 -10.44 -11.94
C MET A 1 -3.05 -11.93 -12.03
N ASN A 2 -2.45 -12.76 -11.18
CA ASN A 2 -2.80 -14.18 -11.13
C ASN A 2 -4.29 -14.32 -10.78
N ASP A 3 -4.94 -15.34 -11.31
CA ASP A 3 -6.33 -15.65 -10.95
C ASP A 3 -6.36 -16.12 -9.49
N LEU A 4 -6.78 -15.22 -8.59
CA LEU A 4 -6.83 -15.49 -7.14
C LEU A 4 -7.78 -16.65 -6.79
N SER A 5 -8.72 -16.99 -7.68
CA SER A 5 -9.61 -18.15 -7.49
C SER A 5 -8.87 -19.49 -7.49
N GLN A 6 -7.61 -19.53 -7.95
CA GLN A 6 -6.79 -20.74 -8.01
C GLN A 6 -5.84 -20.88 -6.80
N LEU A 7 -5.74 -19.87 -5.93
CA LEU A 7 -4.86 -19.92 -4.75
C LEU A 7 -5.62 -20.44 -3.53
N ASN A 8 -5.10 -21.51 -2.95
CA ASN A 8 -5.64 -22.08 -1.71
C ASN A 8 -5.46 -21.11 -0.54
N TYR A 9 -6.46 -21.07 0.34
CA TYR A 9 -6.35 -20.36 1.60
C TYR A 9 -5.52 -21.17 2.62
N PRO A 10 -4.84 -20.50 3.58
CA PRO A 10 -4.23 -21.16 4.71
C PRO A 10 -5.22 -22.02 5.51
N PRO A 11 -4.73 -23.07 6.18
CA PRO A 11 -5.56 -23.88 7.06
C PRO A 11 -6.11 -23.04 8.22
N ASN A 12 -7.25 -23.48 8.76
CA ASN A 12 -7.82 -22.85 9.95
C ASN A 12 -6.85 -22.95 11.13
N GLU A 13 -6.77 -21.88 11.91
CA GLU A 13 -5.88 -21.76 13.06
C GLU A 13 -6.58 -21.09 14.22
N GLU A 14 -6.36 -21.64 15.41
CA GLU A 14 -6.91 -21.16 16.69
C GLU A 14 -5.78 -20.65 17.58
N VAL A 15 -6.00 -19.51 18.22
CA VAL A 15 -5.17 -18.98 19.30
C VAL A 15 -5.89 -19.19 20.62
N ALA A 16 -5.18 -19.73 21.60
CA ALA A 16 -5.70 -20.01 22.93
C ALA A 16 -4.91 -19.25 24.00
N ALA A 17 -5.58 -18.40 24.77
CA ALA A 17 -5.00 -17.82 26.00
C ALA A 17 -5.19 -18.76 27.21
N SER A 18 -6.19 -19.64 27.16
CA SER A 18 -6.39 -20.74 28.11
C SER A 18 -7.29 -21.82 27.48
N GLN A 19 -7.56 -22.91 28.20
CA GLN A 19 -8.52 -23.93 27.73
C GLN A 19 -9.94 -23.41 27.50
N TRP A 20 -10.31 -22.28 28.12
CA TRP A 20 -11.65 -21.67 28.02
C TRP A 20 -11.67 -20.42 27.13
N ASN A 21 -10.50 -19.86 26.84
CA ASN A 21 -10.35 -18.63 26.07
C ASN A 21 -9.60 -18.94 24.78
N LYS A 22 -10.38 -19.15 23.73
CA LYS A 22 -9.94 -19.53 22.39
C LYS A 22 -10.63 -18.67 21.35
N THR A 23 -9.93 -18.38 20.27
CA THR A 23 -10.49 -17.69 19.09
C THR A 23 -9.80 -18.18 17.84
N ASN A 24 -10.53 -18.25 16.74
CA ASN A 24 -9.90 -18.53 15.45
C ASN A 24 -9.18 -17.26 14.97
N ILE A 25 -7.88 -17.37 14.69
CA ILE A 25 -7.12 -16.32 14.02
C ILE A 25 -7.21 -16.48 12.50
N ILE A 26 -7.29 -17.72 12.01
CA ILE A 26 -7.55 -18.03 10.60
C ILE A 26 -8.78 -18.94 10.54
N ASN A 27 -9.78 -18.56 9.76
CA ASN A 27 -10.98 -19.38 9.57
C ASN A 27 -11.59 -19.18 8.18
N ASN A 28 -11.64 -20.25 7.39
CA ASN A 28 -12.23 -20.27 6.05
C ASN A 28 -11.69 -19.13 5.16
N GLY A 29 -10.36 -18.97 5.14
CA GLY A 29 -9.66 -17.95 4.37
C GLY A 29 -9.70 -16.53 4.94
N ASN A 30 -10.25 -16.32 6.13
CA ASN A 30 -10.23 -15.03 6.80
C ASN A 30 -9.17 -15.01 7.89
N PHE A 31 -8.26 -14.03 7.86
CA PHE A 31 -7.38 -13.67 8.97
C PHE A 31 -8.09 -12.63 9.86
N GLN A 32 -8.34 -12.96 11.13
CA GLN A 32 -9.19 -12.19 12.04
C GLN A 32 -8.45 -11.86 13.35
N ALA A 33 -7.63 -10.82 13.32
CA ALA A 33 -6.96 -10.27 14.49
C ALA A 33 -7.78 -9.17 15.16
N ASP A 34 -8.99 -9.49 15.62
CA ASP A 34 -9.94 -8.56 16.24
C ASP A 34 -10.39 -9.01 17.65
N ASN A 35 -9.53 -9.76 18.33
CA ASN A 35 -9.72 -10.19 19.71
C ASN A 35 -8.44 -9.99 20.52
N TRP A 36 -8.54 -9.65 21.81
CA TRP A 36 -7.37 -9.45 22.69
C TRP A 36 -6.41 -10.65 22.72
N MET A 37 -6.93 -11.88 22.50
CA MET A 37 -6.12 -13.10 22.44
C MET A 37 -5.18 -13.15 21.22
N THR A 38 -5.51 -12.44 20.15
CA THR A 38 -4.70 -12.39 18.92
C THR A 38 -3.61 -11.31 18.97
N ASN A 39 -3.55 -10.53 20.06
CA ASN A 39 -2.55 -9.49 20.22
C ASN A 39 -1.14 -10.10 20.31
N ASN A 40 -0.20 -9.54 19.56
CA ASN A 40 1.16 -10.02 19.32
C ASN A 40 1.27 -11.37 18.60
N TYR A 41 0.20 -11.83 17.94
CA TYR A 41 0.29 -13.01 17.08
C TYR A 41 1.29 -12.77 15.95
N THR A 42 2.11 -13.78 15.66
CA THR A 42 3.08 -13.76 14.56
C THR A 42 2.56 -14.63 13.42
N LEU A 43 2.18 -14.00 12.31
CA LEU A 43 1.89 -14.67 11.06
C LEU A 43 3.21 -14.97 10.34
N ASN A 44 3.59 -16.24 10.27
CA ASN A 44 4.78 -16.67 9.56
C ASN A 44 4.44 -16.97 8.09
N LEU A 45 4.93 -16.16 7.17
CA LEU A 45 4.76 -16.37 5.73
C LEU A 45 5.93 -17.22 5.21
N THR A 46 5.74 -18.53 5.15
CA THR A 46 6.74 -19.45 4.58
C THR A 46 6.69 -19.48 3.05
N GLU A 47 5.53 -19.21 2.48
CA GLU A 47 5.24 -19.17 1.05
C GLU A 47 4.26 -18.04 0.74
N ASP A 48 4.01 -17.82 -0.55
CA ASP A 48 2.99 -16.87 -0.99
C ASP A 48 1.62 -17.30 -0.46
N THR A 49 0.87 -16.33 0.05
CA THR A 49 -0.31 -16.61 0.87
C THR A 49 -1.51 -15.84 0.36
N HIS A 50 -2.70 -16.45 0.41
CA HIS A 50 -3.96 -15.84 -0.02
C HIS A 50 -4.97 -15.76 1.12
N PHE A 51 -5.60 -14.61 1.33
CA PHE A 51 -6.73 -14.44 2.24
C PHE A 51 -7.92 -13.77 1.56
N LYS A 52 -9.12 -14.24 1.87
CA LYS A 52 -10.38 -13.57 1.53
C LYS A 52 -10.55 -12.26 2.29
N GLN A 53 -10.21 -12.27 3.56
CA GLN A 53 -10.26 -11.09 4.42
C GLN A 53 -9.01 -11.08 5.27
N PHE A 54 -8.35 -9.92 5.31
CA PHE A 54 -7.28 -9.68 6.25
C PHE A 54 -7.70 -8.54 7.17
N LYS A 55 -8.07 -8.86 8.41
CA LYS A 55 -8.58 -7.90 9.38
C LYS A 55 -7.66 -7.83 10.59
N VAL A 56 -7.25 -6.61 10.95
CA VAL A 56 -6.58 -6.30 12.22
C VAL A 56 -7.27 -5.10 12.87
N ASP A 57 -7.76 -5.30 14.08
CA ASP A 57 -8.57 -4.30 14.79
C ASP A 57 -8.33 -4.33 16.31
N GLN A 58 -9.07 -3.52 17.07
CA GLN A 58 -9.07 -3.47 18.53
C GLN A 58 -7.71 -3.14 19.18
N ASN A 59 -6.85 -2.40 18.48
CA ASN A 59 -5.47 -2.11 18.91
C ASN A 59 -4.59 -3.36 19.02
N ASN A 60 -4.97 -4.47 18.37
CA ASN A 60 -4.12 -5.63 18.26
C ASN A 60 -2.89 -5.30 17.42
N LYS A 61 -1.74 -5.76 17.91
CA LYS A 61 -0.48 -5.77 17.21
C LYS A 61 -0.26 -7.13 16.56
N ILE A 62 0.02 -7.17 15.27
CA ILE A 62 0.35 -8.38 14.51
C ILE A 62 1.75 -8.23 13.93
N ILE A 63 2.51 -9.31 14.03
CA ILE A 63 3.84 -9.40 13.43
C ILE A 63 3.70 -10.27 12.19
N ILE A 64 4.07 -9.77 11.02
CA ILE A 64 4.20 -10.59 9.82
C ILE A 64 5.68 -10.88 9.63
N ASN A 65 6.04 -12.16 9.74
CA ASN A 65 7.39 -12.62 9.54
C ASN A 65 7.53 -13.15 8.11
N VAL A 66 8.32 -12.44 7.30
CA VAL A 66 8.60 -12.82 5.90
C VAL A 66 9.88 -13.64 5.75
N GLY A 67 10.64 -13.84 6.82
CA GLY A 67 11.91 -14.56 6.78
C GLY A 67 12.97 -13.82 5.95
N ASP A 68 13.74 -14.57 5.16
CA ASP A 68 14.88 -14.08 4.37
C ASP A 68 14.60 -13.96 2.86
N THR A 69 13.37 -14.27 2.43
CA THR A 69 12.93 -14.25 1.04
C THR A 69 11.71 -13.36 0.86
N ASP A 70 11.55 -12.81 -0.34
CA ASP A 70 10.38 -12.01 -0.67
C ASP A 70 9.11 -12.89 -0.62
N LYS A 71 8.00 -12.30 -0.18
CA LYS A 71 6.69 -12.96 -0.04
C LYS A 71 5.59 -12.14 -0.70
N ASP A 72 4.72 -12.84 -1.41
CA ASP A 72 3.49 -12.25 -1.93
C ASP A 72 2.30 -12.62 -1.03
N LEU A 73 1.55 -11.59 -0.64
CA LEU A 73 0.33 -11.71 0.15
C LEU A 73 -0.85 -11.20 -0.69
N TYR A 74 -1.67 -12.12 -1.15
CA TYR A 74 -2.88 -11.84 -1.91
C TYR A 74 -4.06 -11.68 -0.95
N ILE A 75 -4.83 -10.62 -1.11
CA ILE A 75 -5.92 -10.27 -0.20
C ILE A 75 -7.11 -9.78 -1.02
N GLU A 76 -8.30 -10.37 -0.84
CA GLU A 76 -9.50 -9.82 -1.47
C GLU A 76 -9.91 -8.51 -0.77
N ASN A 77 -10.03 -8.53 0.57
CA ASN A 77 -10.42 -7.36 1.38
C ASN A 77 -9.43 -7.11 2.52
N LEU A 78 -8.86 -5.91 2.59
CA LEU A 78 -7.87 -5.51 3.59
C LEU A 78 -8.47 -4.46 4.55
N ASP A 79 -8.61 -4.82 5.82
CA ASP A 79 -9.14 -3.97 6.89
C ASP A 79 -8.15 -3.86 8.06
N ILE A 80 -7.32 -2.82 8.06
CA ILE A 80 -6.46 -2.46 9.18
C ILE A 80 -7.09 -1.29 9.89
N LEU A 81 -8.07 -1.58 10.75
CA LEU A 81 -8.91 -0.58 11.40
C LEU A 81 -8.14 0.13 12.51
N ARG A 82 -8.28 -0.32 13.76
CA ARG A 82 -7.44 0.18 14.87
C ARG A 82 -6.21 -0.69 15.10
N GLY A 83 -5.85 -1.52 14.13
CA GLY A 83 -4.75 -2.49 14.22
C GLY A 83 -3.36 -1.91 13.99
N HIS A 84 -2.35 -2.64 14.46
CA HIS A 84 -0.94 -2.33 14.24
C HIS A 84 -0.22 -3.53 13.64
N ILE A 85 0.46 -3.35 12.50
CA ILE A 85 1.25 -4.39 11.85
C ILE A 85 2.72 -4.01 11.89
N GLU A 86 3.59 -4.96 12.24
CA GLU A 86 5.04 -4.88 12.09
C GLU A 86 5.52 -5.97 11.14
N ILE A 87 6.49 -5.64 10.29
CA ILE A 87 7.14 -6.61 9.41
C ILE A 87 8.50 -6.96 9.99
N VAL A 88 8.79 -8.26 10.07
CA VAL A 88 10.10 -8.77 10.50
C VAL A 88 10.66 -9.73 9.46
N GLY A 89 11.98 -9.85 9.42
CA GLY A 89 12.71 -10.52 8.36
C GLY A 89 13.43 -9.54 7.46
N THR A 90 14.20 -10.06 6.51
CA THR A 90 14.96 -9.28 5.52
C THR A 90 14.34 -9.32 4.13
N GLY A 91 13.41 -10.24 3.88
CA GLY A 91 12.61 -10.27 2.66
C GLY A 91 11.69 -9.07 2.53
N LYS A 92 11.23 -8.81 1.31
CA LYS A 92 10.15 -7.86 1.01
C LYS A 92 8.78 -8.52 1.11
N LEU A 93 7.78 -7.72 1.44
CA LEU A 93 6.38 -8.10 1.41
C LEU A 93 5.67 -7.33 0.29
N ASN A 94 5.19 -8.05 -0.72
CA ASN A 94 4.30 -7.49 -1.74
C ASN A 94 2.87 -7.87 -1.41
N ILE A 95 1.99 -6.89 -1.31
CA ILE A 95 0.61 -7.06 -0.90
C ILE A 95 -0.28 -6.71 -2.08
N TYR A 96 -1.03 -7.68 -2.58
CA TYR A 96 -1.94 -7.52 -3.70
C TYR A 96 -3.37 -7.51 -3.18
N VAL A 97 -4.02 -6.36 -3.24
CA VAL A 97 -5.40 -6.19 -2.77
C VAL A 97 -6.37 -6.08 -3.94
N GLN A 98 -7.45 -6.86 -3.92
CA GLN A 98 -8.39 -6.91 -5.04
C GLN A 98 -9.57 -5.96 -4.90
N ASN A 99 -10.37 -6.13 -3.84
CA ASN A 99 -11.71 -5.55 -3.79
C ASN A 99 -11.80 -4.29 -2.95
N SER A 100 -11.15 -4.27 -1.78
CA SER A 100 -11.24 -3.14 -0.86
C SER A 100 -10.01 -2.96 0.02
N VAL A 101 -9.65 -1.69 0.27
CA VAL A 101 -8.58 -1.28 1.18
C VAL A 101 -9.14 -0.27 2.17
N ASN A 102 -9.02 -0.59 3.46
CA ASN A 102 -9.35 0.31 4.55
C ASN A 102 -8.27 0.24 5.62
N ILE A 103 -7.48 1.31 5.73
CA ILE A 103 -6.39 1.40 6.69
C ILE A 103 -6.60 2.67 7.50
N THR A 104 -6.93 2.51 8.78
CA THR A 104 -6.99 3.58 9.78
C THR A 104 -6.01 3.37 10.93
N GLY A 105 -5.18 2.32 10.85
CA GLY A 105 -4.18 1.95 11.85
C GLY A 105 -2.76 2.14 11.33
N SER A 106 -1.81 1.37 11.85
CA SER A 106 -0.41 1.45 11.41
C SER A 106 0.07 0.20 10.71
N PHE A 107 0.76 0.36 9.59
CA PHE A 107 1.44 -0.69 8.86
C PHE A 107 2.93 -0.38 8.78
N ASN A 108 3.72 -1.17 9.49
CA ASN A 108 5.17 -1.08 9.56
C ASN A 108 5.69 0.36 9.87
N PRO A 109 5.11 1.13 10.80
CA PRO A 109 5.34 2.58 10.91
C PRO A 109 6.81 2.98 11.16
N ASN A 110 7.60 2.07 11.72
CA ASN A 110 9.02 2.24 12.03
C ASN A 110 9.96 1.37 11.18
N GLY A 111 9.43 0.59 10.25
CA GLY A 111 10.21 -0.31 9.41
C GLY A 111 10.76 0.36 8.15
N ASP A 112 11.59 -0.40 7.41
CA ASP A 112 12.16 0.06 6.14
C ASP A 112 11.06 0.30 5.11
N VAL A 113 11.05 1.52 4.55
CA VAL A 113 10.11 1.95 3.51
C VAL A 113 10.21 1.11 2.23
N ASN A 114 11.35 0.47 1.99
CA ASN A 114 11.60 -0.39 0.84
C ASN A 114 11.10 -1.83 1.01
N GLN A 115 10.67 -2.20 2.22
CA GLN A 115 10.31 -3.57 2.54
C GLN A 115 8.87 -3.92 2.14
N VAL A 116 7.98 -2.92 2.00
CA VAL A 116 6.55 -3.16 1.79
C VAL A 116 6.06 -2.47 0.53
N ASN A 117 5.38 -3.22 -0.32
CA ASN A 117 4.68 -2.70 -1.49
C ASN A 117 3.21 -3.09 -1.45
N PHE A 118 2.31 -2.14 -1.61
CA PHE A 118 0.88 -2.38 -1.79
C PHE A 118 0.52 -2.19 -3.27
N SER A 119 -0.25 -3.13 -3.82
CA SER A 119 -0.84 -3.05 -5.15
C SER A 119 -2.34 -3.28 -5.05
N TYR A 120 -3.13 -2.24 -5.23
CA TYR A 120 -4.59 -2.28 -5.16
C TYR A 120 -5.18 -2.20 -6.58
N SER A 121 -5.93 -3.24 -6.96
CA SER A 121 -6.54 -3.34 -8.29
C SER A 121 -8.00 -2.87 -8.34
N GLY A 122 -8.62 -2.63 -7.19
CA GLY A 122 -9.97 -2.07 -7.12
C GLY A 122 -10.01 -0.58 -7.47
N SER A 123 -11.21 -0.11 -7.78
CA SER A 123 -11.48 1.29 -8.17
C SER A 123 -12.14 2.12 -7.07
N ALA A 124 -12.58 1.49 -5.98
CA ALA A 124 -13.19 2.22 -4.87
C ALA A 124 -12.17 3.20 -4.26
N PRO A 125 -12.54 4.48 -3.99
CA PRO A 125 -11.62 5.47 -3.45
C PRO A 125 -10.99 5.05 -2.13
N VAL A 126 -9.70 5.34 -1.95
CA VAL A 126 -8.96 5.03 -0.73
C VAL A 126 -8.69 6.31 0.05
N LYS A 127 -9.07 6.32 1.32
CA LYS A 127 -8.84 7.44 2.24
C LYS A 127 -7.92 7.02 3.37
N PHE A 128 -6.77 7.68 3.46
CA PHE A 128 -5.86 7.62 4.59
C PHE A 128 -6.20 8.75 5.56
N SER A 129 -6.62 8.41 6.77
CA SER A 129 -7.02 9.36 7.82
C SER A 129 -5.87 9.69 8.77
N ALA A 130 -6.10 10.61 9.72
CA ALA A 130 -5.10 11.06 10.70
C ALA A 130 -4.38 9.92 11.45
N ASP A 131 -5.09 8.84 11.74
CA ASP A 131 -4.55 7.70 12.50
C ASP A 131 -3.71 6.76 11.62
N THR A 132 -3.73 6.95 10.30
CA THR A 132 -3.06 6.08 9.33
C THR A 132 -1.56 6.33 9.31
N LYS A 133 -0.77 5.28 9.57
CA LYS A 133 0.70 5.34 9.50
C LYS A 133 1.26 4.16 8.70
N ILE A 134 1.86 4.42 7.54
CA ILE A 134 2.37 3.38 6.64
C ILE A 134 3.84 3.67 6.32
N SER A 135 4.71 2.66 6.43
CA SER A 135 6.03 2.66 5.79
C SER A 135 6.03 1.60 4.70
N GLY A 136 5.90 2.06 3.46
CA GLY A 136 5.76 1.21 2.27
C GLY A 136 5.23 2.01 1.07
N SER A 137 5.54 1.54 -0.13
CA SER A 137 5.02 2.16 -1.35
C SER A 137 3.59 1.68 -1.66
N PHE A 138 2.75 2.56 -2.20
CA PHE A 138 1.35 2.27 -2.50
C PHE A 138 1.06 2.51 -3.98
N TYR A 139 0.59 1.48 -4.66
CA TYR A 139 0.15 1.51 -6.04
C TYR A 139 -1.35 1.22 -6.09
N ALA A 140 -2.12 2.13 -6.66
CA ALA A 140 -3.53 1.90 -7.01
C ALA A 140 -3.68 1.89 -8.53
N GLN A 141 -4.41 0.92 -9.07
CA GLN A 141 -4.62 0.85 -10.51
C GLN A 141 -5.55 1.96 -10.99
N GLU A 142 -6.70 2.16 -10.32
CA GLU A 142 -7.76 3.07 -10.77
C GLU A 142 -8.32 3.94 -9.64
N ALA A 143 -7.94 3.69 -8.39
CA ALA A 143 -8.58 4.34 -7.25
C ALA A 143 -8.10 5.78 -7.05
N ASP A 144 -9.06 6.66 -6.83
CA ASP A 144 -8.82 7.99 -6.28
C ASP A 144 -8.25 7.89 -4.87
N LEU A 145 -7.27 8.75 -4.55
CA LEU A 145 -6.55 8.72 -3.29
C LEU A 145 -6.77 10.01 -2.50
N THR A 146 -7.11 9.89 -1.22
CA THR A 146 -7.21 11.02 -0.30
C THR A 146 -6.35 10.80 0.95
N PHE A 147 -5.44 11.73 1.21
CA PHE A 147 -4.61 11.77 2.41
C PHE A 147 -5.09 12.94 3.28
N ALA A 148 -5.77 12.63 4.38
CA ALA A 148 -6.46 13.62 5.20
C ALA A 148 -5.82 13.76 6.60
N ALA A 149 -5.91 14.99 7.15
CA ALA A 149 -5.75 15.28 8.57
C ALA A 149 -4.44 14.74 9.20
N GLY A 150 -3.33 14.79 8.46
CA GLY A 150 -2.01 14.43 8.97
C GLY A 150 -1.67 12.95 8.86
N ALA A 151 -2.39 12.18 8.03
CA ALA A 151 -1.99 10.81 7.66
C ALA A 151 -0.48 10.74 7.34
N SER A 152 0.20 9.69 7.79
CA SER A 152 1.63 9.52 7.57
C SER A 152 1.89 8.31 6.69
N VAL A 153 1.96 8.51 5.38
CA VAL A 153 2.37 7.48 4.43
C VAL A 153 3.77 7.81 3.97
N LYS A 154 4.73 6.91 4.21
CA LYS A 154 6.12 7.01 3.75
C LYS A 154 6.31 5.98 2.65
N GLY A 155 6.81 6.41 1.50
CA GLY A 155 7.01 5.57 0.33
C GLY A 155 6.56 6.28 -0.94
N ASN A 156 6.72 5.63 -2.08
CA ASN A 156 6.23 6.18 -3.33
C ASN A 156 4.73 5.89 -3.49
N ILE A 157 4.03 6.82 -4.12
CA ILE A 157 2.59 6.73 -4.38
C ILE A 157 2.39 6.74 -5.89
N TYR A 158 1.65 5.75 -6.38
CA TYR A 158 1.30 5.62 -7.77
C TYR A 158 -0.21 5.43 -7.87
N THR A 159 -0.87 6.17 -8.74
CA THR A 159 -2.27 5.88 -9.06
C THR A 159 -2.62 6.17 -10.51
N GLY A 160 -3.50 5.34 -11.08
CA GLY A 160 -4.21 5.64 -12.33
C GLY A 160 -5.57 6.32 -12.15
N GLY A 161 -5.98 6.62 -10.91
CA GLY A 161 -7.22 7.35 -10.62
C GLY A 161 -7.20 8.80 -11.12
N ASP A 162 -8.37 9.43 -11.11
CA ASP A 162 -8.59 10.77 -11.68
C ASP A 162 -8.27 11.89 -10.67
N ASN A 163 -8.28 11.57 -9.37
CA ASN A 163 -8.05 12.55 -8.31
C ASN A 163 -7.10 12.04 -7.24
N VAL A 164 -6.16 12.91 -6.84
CA VAL A 164 -5.33 12.72 -5.65
C VAL A 164 -5.41 13.97 -4.80
N THR A 165 -5.82 13.84 -3.53
CA THR A 165 -5.94 14.97 -2.61
C THR A 165 -5.06 14.76 -1.39
N PHE A 166 -4.18 15.72 -1.13
CA PHE A 166 -3.41 15.86 0.10
C PHE A 166 -3.97 17.04 0.89
N ASN A 167 -4.55 16.77 2.05
CA ASN A 167 -5.26 17.77 2.85
C ASN A 167 -4.82 17.70 4.32
N GLY A 168 -4.62 18.88 4.93
CA GLY A 168 -4.63 19.03 6.38
C GLY A 168 -3.36 18.50 7.04
N GLY A 169 -2.30 19.31 7.08
CA GLY A 169 -1.06 18.99 7.82
C GLY A 169 -0.31 17.72 7.38
N PHE A 170 -0.70 17.11 6.26
CA PHE A 170 0.04 16.00 5.66
C PHE A 170 1.46 16.46 5.34
N THR A 171 2.46 15.71 5.78
CA THR A 171 3.87 16.00 5.49
C THR A 171 4.53 14.78 4.89
N SER A 172 5.13 14.93 3.71
CA SER A 172 5.95 13.89 3.08
C SER A 172 7.40 14.33 2.96
N THR A 173 8.32 13.36 3.00
CA THR A 173 9.75 13.58 2.78
C THR A 173 10.30 12.49 1.87
N GLY A 174 10.80 12.91 0.70
CA GLY A 174 11.43 12.08 -0.32
C GLY A 174 10.51 11.06 -0.96
N GLN A 175 9.28 11.47 -1.29
CA GLN A 175 8.30 10.61 -1.94
C GLN A 175 8.12 11.03 -3.40
N HIS A 176 8.06 10.06 -4.30
CA HIS A 176 7.56 10.29 -5.64
C HIS A 176 6.06 10.00 -5.68
N ILE A 177 5.29 10.96 -6.18
CA ILE A 177 3.85 10.85 -6.41
C ILE A 177 3.64 10.86 -7.92
N ILE A 178 3.26 9.71 -8.47
CA ILE A 178 3.09 9.52 -9.92
C ILE A 178 1.62 9.22 -10.19
N ALA A 179 0.91 10.22 -10.66
CA ALA A 179 -0.51 10.17 -10.98
C ALA A 179 -0.78 10.91 -12.31
N PRO A 180 -0.22 10.44 -13.43
CA PRO A 180 -0.04 11.24 -14.66
C PRO A 180 -1.35 11.71 -15.31
N ASN A 181 -2.48 11.10 -14.97
CA ASN A 181 -3.80 11.47 -15.48
C ASN A 181 -4.67 12.18 -14.42
N ALA A 182 -4.14 12.37 -13.20
CA ALA A 182 -4.93 12.86 -12.08
C ALA A 182 -4.87 14.37 -11.93
N ASN A 183 -5.95 14.93 -11.38
CA ASN A 183 -5.94 16.23 -10.73
C ASN A 183 -5.39 16.08 -9.31
N VAL A 184 -4.16 16.55 -9.09
CA VAL A 184 -3.53 16.53 -7.77
C VAL A 184 -3.81 17.84 -7.04
N LYS A 185 -4.45 17.75 -5.87
CA LYS A 185 -4.69 18.87 -4.95
C LYS A 185 -3.82 18.75 -3.72
N VAL A 186 -3.08 19.80 -3.40
CA VAL A 186 -2.29 19.93 -2.18
C VAL A 186 -2.82 21.16 -1.42
N GLU A 187 -3.54 20.92 -0.34
CA GLU A 187 -4.37 21.95 0.30
C GLU A 187 -4.28 21.93 1.83
N ALA A 188 -4.81 22.99 2.46
CA ALA A 188 -4.98 23.11 3.91
C ALA A 188 -3.69 22.82 4.73
N GLY A 189 -2.59 23.45 4.34
CA GLY A 189 -1.29 23.33 5.03
C GLY A 189 -0.58 22.00 4.84
N ALA A 190 -0.92 21.23 3.81
CA ALA A 190 -0.14 20.06 3.42
C ALA A 190 1.22 20.49 2.82
N HIS A 191 2.30 19.80 3.21
CA HIS A 191 3.65 20.08 2.74
C HIS A 191 4.30 18.83 2.15
N ILE A 192 4.55 18.87 0.85
CA ILE A 192 5.19 17.77 0.13
C ILE A 192 6.64 18.12 -0.14
N LYS A 193 7.55 17.27 0.31
CA LYS A 193 8.97 17.31 -0.10
C LYS A 193 9.27 16.07 -0.94
N GLY A 194 9.34 16.24 -2.26
CA GLY A 194 9.45 15.14 -3.22
C GLY A 194 9.20 15.59 -4.66
N ALA A 195 8.81 14.66 -5.53
CA ALA A 195 8.44 14.95 -6.91
C ALA A 195 7.00 14.51 -7.19
N ILE A 196 6.25 15.32 -7.94
CA ILE A 196 4.89 15.03 -8.37
C ILE A 196 4.84 15.03 -9.89
N VAL A 197 4.29 13.97 -10.48
CA VAL A 197 3.95 13.89 -11.91
C VAL A 197 2.44 13.71 -12.00
N ALA A 198 1.76 14.68 -12.62
CA ALA A 198 0.30 14.71 -12.71
C ALA A 198 -0.17 15.45 -13.97
N ASP A 199 -1.47 15.33 -14.29
CA ASP A 199 -2.10 16.12 -15.36
C ASP A 199 -2.23 17.58 -14.92
N THR A 200 -2.77 17.79 -13.71
CA THR A 200 -2.81 19.10 -13.07
C THR A 200 -2.35 19.02 -11.62
N ILE A 201 -1.71 20.10 -11.16
CA ILE A 201 -1.32 20.27 -9.76
C ILE A 201 -1.88 21.61 -9.28
N ILE A 202 -2.70 21.57 -8.24
CA ILE A 202 -3.27 22.73 -7.56
C ILE A 202 -2.74 22.77 -6.14
N VAL A 203 -2.09 23.88 -5.77
CA VAL A 203 -1.54 24.10 -4.42
C VAL A 203 -2.23 25.32 -3.82
N ASP A 204 -2.91 25.14 -2.68
CA ASP A 204 -3.70 26.19 -2.04
C ASP A 204 -3.70 26.07 -0.49
N GLY A 205 -4.25 27.06 0.21
CA GLY A 205 -4.50 26.98 1.66
C GLY A 205 -3.23 26.88 2.50
N GLY A 206 -2.16 27.59 2.11
CA GLY A 206 -0.87 27.57 2.80
C GLY A 206 -0.03 26.31 2.57
N ALA A 207 -0.45 25.45 1.63
CA ALA A 207 0.30 24.27 1.25
C ALA A 207 1.59 24.60 0.46
N SER A 208 2.50 23.63 0.38
CA SER A 208 3.68 23.76 -0.47
C SER A 208 4.14 22.43 -1.05
N VAL A 209 4.81 22.51 -2.19
CA VAL A 209 5.53 21.40 -2.82
C VAL A 209 6.97 21.86 -3.06
N THR A 210 7.92 21.10 -2.54
CA THR A 210 9.36 21.34 -2.71
C THR A 210 10.02 20.09 -3.24
N PHE A 211 11.02 20.23 -4.10
CA PHE A 211 11.76 19.08 -4.59
C PHE A 211 12.51 18.37 -3.45
N GLY A 212 12.57 17.05 -3.52
CA GLY A 212 13.36 16.22 -2.60
C GLY A 212 13.69 14.87 -3.23
N GLU A 213 14.90 14.39 -2.97
CA GLU A 213 15.35 13.06 -3.40
C GLU A 213 14.49 11.94 -2.80
N SER A 214 14.27 10.87 -3.57
CA SER A 214 13.50 9.73 -3.08
C SER A 214 14.20 9.04 -1.90
N ILE A 215 13.45 8.73 -0.84
CA ILE A 215 13.92 7.84 0.24
C ILE A 215 13.73 6.36 -0.11
N VAL A 216 13.01 6.07 -1.20
CA VAL A 216 12.82 4.71 -1.70
C VAL A 216 13.94 4.41 -2.69
N SER A 217 14.69 3.35 -2.43
CA SER A 217 15.79 2.92 -3.29
C SER A 217 15.24 2.42 -4.62
N PRO A 218 15.73 2.90 -5.78
CA PRO A 218 15.51 2.22 -7.04
C PRO A 218 16.20 0.87 -6.92
N GLY A 219 15.43 -0.21 -6.81
CA GLY A 219 15.93 -1.53 -6.41
C GLY A 219 17.25 -1.89 -7.11
N ASN A 220 18.25 -2.29 -6.32
CA ASN A 220 19.52 -2.81 -6.83
C ASN A 220 19.25 -4.05 -7.69
N ASN A 221 19.15 -3.89 -9.01
CA ASN A 221 19.57 -4.95 -9.92
C ASN A 221 21.09 -5.00 -9.83
N GLY A 222 21.63 -6.10 -9.30
CA GLY A 222 23.06 -6.31 -9.15
C GLY A 222 23.80 -6.04 -10.47
N GLY A 223 24.38 -4.85 -10.58
CA GLY A 223 25.15 -4.39 -11.72
C GLY A 223 26.33 -3.58 -11.18
N SER A 224 27.52 -4.15 -11.34
CA SER A 224 28.81 -3.58 -10.99
C SER A 224 28.90 -2.08 -11.26
N ASN A 225 29.35 -1.32 -10.26
CA ASN A 225 29.67 0.10 -10.35
C ASN A 225 30.68 0.35 -11.47
N ASN A 226 30.22 0.91 -12.59
CA ASN A 226 31.09 1.54 -13.57
C ASN A 226 31.00 3.08 -13.39
N PRO A 227 32.04 3.75 -12.89
CA PRO A 227 31.99 5.18 -12.62
C PRO A 227 32.14 5.95 -13.94
N GLY A 228 31.01 6.34 -14.55
CA GLY A 228 31.03 7.19 -15.75
C GLY A 228 29.75 7.25 -16.59
N GLY A 229 28.69 6.52 -16.27
CA GLY A 229 27.43 6.56 -17.00
C GLY A 229 26.42 7.52 -16.38
N SER A 230 25.85 8.44 -17.17
CA SER A 230 24.65 9.20 -16.81
C SER A 230 23.56 8.25 -16.29
N ASN A 231 23.20 8.38 -15.02
CA ASN A 231 22.09 7.65 -14.40
C ASN A 231 20.77 8.16 -14.99
N ASN A 232 20.37 7.61 -16.13
CA ASN A 232 19.03 7.82 -16.64
C ASN A 232 18.07 7.05 -15.71
N PRO A 233 17.16 7.70 -14.98
CA PRO A 233 16.22 7.00 -14.12
C PRO A 233 15.41 6.00 -14.96
N ASN A 234 15.43 4.74 -14.54
CA ASN A 234 14.65 3.69 -15.16
C ASN A 234 13.18 3.92 -14.80
N VAL A 235 12.48 4.71 -15.63
CA VAL A 235 11.04 4.96 -15.49
C VAL A 235 10.31 3.64 -15.76
N PRO A 236 9.46 3.14 -14.84
CA PRO A 236 8.64 1.96 -15.14
C PRO A 236 7.81 2.23 -16.42
N PRO A 237 7.58 1.21 -17.26
CA PRO A 237 6.89 1.38 -18.53
C PRO A 237 5.55 2.09 -18.29
N SER A 238 5.29 3.14 -19.06
CA SER A 238 4.00 3.86 -18.99
C SER A 238 2.86 2.85 -19.14
N PRO A 239 1.78 2.97 -18.35
CA PRO A 239 0.61 2.12 -18.56
C PRO A 239 0.15 2.25 -20.03
N PRO A 240 -0.31 1.14 -20.64
CA PRO A 240 -0.67 1.12 -22.04
C PRO A 240 -1.72 2.21 -22.33
N LYS A 241 -1.43 3.08 -23.30
CA LYS A 241 -2.40 4.06 -23.80
C LYS A 241 -3.60 3.30 -24.33
N LYS A 242 -4.77 3.47 -23.71
CA LYS A 242 -6.04 2.99 -24.26
C LYS A 242 -6.30 3.81 -25.54
N ASN A 243 -6.11 3.21 -26.71
CA ASN A 243 -6.48 3.83 -27.98
C ASN A 243 -8.01 3.94 -28.03
N ILE A 244 -8.55 5.14 -27.80
CA ILE A 244 -9.96 5.45 -28.01
C ILE A 244 -10.17 5.70 -29.51
N ILE A 245 -10.01 4.68 -30.35
CA ILE A 245 -10.45 4.72 -31.74
C ILE A 245 -10.84 3.31 -32.19
N GLU A 246 -11.90 2.73 -31.62
CA GLU A 246 -12.61 1.60 -32.23
C GLU A 246 -13.98 1.39 -31.56
N GLU A 247 -14.85 2.39 -31.60
CA GLU A 247 -16.30 2.17 -31.45
C GLU A 247 -17.08 3.28 -32.18
N ILE A 248 -16.85 3.37 -33.49
CA ILE A 248 -17.85 3.92 -34.42
C ILE A 248 -18.02 2.86 -35.50
N ILE A 249 -18.85 1.85 -35.21
CA ILE A 249 -19.47 1.05 -36.26
C ILE A 249 -20.89 1.58 -36.43
N LEU A 250 -21.13 2.07 -37.64
CA LEU A 250 -22.38 2.58 -38.15
C LEU A 250 -23.54 1.61 -37.89
N GLU A 251 -24.63 2.09 -37.30
CA GLU A 251 -25.96 1.59 -37.65
C GLU A 251 -26.38 2.24 -38.97
N LYS A 252 -26.57 1.42 -40.00
CA LYS A 252 -27.43 1.69 -41.16
C LYS A 252 -28.62 0.76 -41.07
#